data_AF-A0A970VJU1-F1
#
_entry.id   AF-A0A970VJU1-F1
#
_cell.length_a   1.000
_cell.length_b   1.000
_cell.length_c   1.000
_cell.angle_alpha   90.00
_cell.angle_beta   90.00
_cell.angle_gamma   90.00
#
_symmetry.space_group_name_H-M   'P 1'
#
loop_
_entity.id
_entity.type
_entity.pdbx_description
1 polymer ?
#
loop_
_entity_poly.entity_id
_entity_poly.type
_entity_poly.pdbx_seq_one_letter_code
_entity_poly.pdbx_strand_id
1 'polypeptide(L)' 'MKEWLLFVLVLIVGLSMLIAGIFYIRKEKGDLESVKIYRVVSLMGVVLMAGAVVY' A
#
# COMPACT_ATOMS: atom_id res chain seq x y z
N MET A 1 -14.88 -20.08 2.48
CA MET A 1 -15.66 -18.83 2.30
C MET A 1 -15.03 -17.64 3.01
N LYS A 2 -14.56 -17.82 4.25
CA LYS A 2 -13.89 -16.76 5.02
C LYS A 2 -12.51 -16.40 4.45
N GLU A 3 -11.80 -17.35 3.83
CA GLU A 3 -10.48 -17.08 3.24
C GLU A 3 -10.55 -16.12 2.07
N TRP A 4 -11.54 -16.29 1.18
CA TRP A 4 -11.77 -15.37 0.05
C TRP A 4 -12.09 -13.95 0.50
N LEU A 5 -12.84 -13.81 1.60
CA LEU A 5 -13.13 -12.50 2.17
C LEU A 5 -11.86 -11.83 2.71
N LEU A 6 -11.03 -12.58 3.45
CA LEU A 6 -9.75 -12.08 3.97
C LEU A 6 -8.79 -11.71 2.83
N PHE A 7 -8.70 -12.55 1.80
CA PHE A 7 -7.90 -12.29 0.61
C PHE A 7 -8.28 -10.97 -0.06
N VAL A 8 -9.58 -10.78 -0.34
CA VAL A 8 -10.07 -9.54 -0.97
C VAL A 8 -9.84 -8.32 -0.08
N LEU A 9 -10.04 -8.44 1.24
CA LEU A 9 -9.80 -7.35 2.18
C LEU A 9 -8.33 -6.93 2.20
N VAL A 10 -7.40 -7.88 2.28
CA VAL A 10 -5.96 -7.60 2.28
C VAL A 10 -5.54 -6.96 0.96
N LEU A 11 -6.07 -7.43 -0.18
CA LEU A 11 -5.80 -6.83 -1.48
C LEU A 11 -6.31 -5.38 -1.56
N ILE A 12 -7.53 -5.10 -1.10
CA ILE A 12 -8.08 -3.74 -1.12
C ILE A 12 -7.24 -2.81 -0.24
N VAL A 13 -6.86 -3.25 0.96
CA VAL A 13 -6.03 -2.47 1.88
C VAL A 13 -4.65 -2.21 1.26
N GLY A 14 -3.98 -3.24 0.75
CA GLY A 14 -2.66 -3.12 0.12
C GLY A 14 -2.67 -2.20 -1.10
N LEU A 15 -3.69 -2.34 -1.96
CA LEU A 15 -3.87 -1.46 -3.13
C LEU A 15 -4.13 -0.01 -2.72
N SER A 16 -4.96 0.21 -1.70
CA SER A 16 -5.25 1.55 -1.18
C SER A 16 -3.99 2.21 -0.61
N MET A 17 -3.16 1.47 0.12
CA MET A 17 -1.88 1.95 0.64
C MET A 17 -0.90 2.31 -0.49
N LEU A 18 -0.83 1.48 -1.53
CA LEU A 18 0.00 1.73 -2.70
C LEU A 18 -0.43 3.02 -3.41
N ILE A 19 -1.73 3.16 -3.70
CA ILE A 19 -2.28 4.34 -4.37
C ILE A 19 -2.08 5.59 -3.50
N ALA A 20 -2.39 5.52 -2.21
CA ALA A 20 -2.22 6.65 -1.29
C ALA A 20 -0.75 7.06 -1.16
N GLY A 21 0.17 6.10 -1.00
CA GLY A 21 1.60 6.36 -0.95
C GLY A 21 2.08 7.07 -2.21
N ILE A 22 1.74 6.57 -3.40
CA ILE A 22 2.11 7.20 -4.68
C ILE A 22 1.49 8.61 -4.82
N PHE A 23 0.23 8.78 -4.43
CA PHE A 23 -0.47 10.07 -4.49
C PHE A 23 0.25 11.12 -3.62
N TYR A 24 0.55 10.78 -2.37
CA TYR A 24 1.18 11.71 -1.44
C TYR A 24 2.66 11.95 -1.71
N ILE A 25 3.40 10.99 -2.29
CA ILE A 25 4.75 11.26 -2.82
C ILE A 25 4.71 12.38 -3.86
N ARG A 26 3.69 12.38 -4.74
CA ARG A 26 3.54 13.43 -5.77
C ARG A 26 3.07 14.74 -5.18
N LYS A 27 2.14 14.69 -4.22
CA LYS A 27 1.56 15.86 -3.56
C LYS A 27 2.60 16.60 -2.71
N GLU A 28 3.31 15.88 -1.86
CA GLU A 28 4.25 16.42 -0.86
C GLU A 28 5.69 16.49 -1.37
N LYS A 29 5.91 16.53 -2.70
CA LYS A 29 7.24 16.49 -3.34
C LYS A 29 8.25 17.55 -2.85
N GLY A 30 7.78 18.62 -2.21
CA GLY A 30 8.61 19.67 -1.61
C GLY A 30 9.14 19.35 -0.21
N ASP A 31 8.55 18.37 0.47
CA ASP A 31 8.96 17.90 1.78
C ASP A 31 9.54 16.47 1.68
N LEU A 32 10.88 16.40 1.72
CA LEU A 32 11.60 15.14 1.57
C LEU A 32 11.35 14.17 2.72
N GLU A 33 11.03 14.63 3.93
CA GLU A 33 10.72 13.74 5.06
C GLU A 33 9.36 13.08 4.85
N SER A 34 8.35 13.85 4.45
CA SER A 34 7.04 13.32 4.05
C SER A 34 7.16 12.31 2.91
N VAL A 35 7.94 12.60 1.87
CA VAL A 35 8.16 11.68 0.74
C VAL A 35 8.75 10.34 1.19
N LYS A 36 9.68 10.33 2.15
CA LYS A 36 10.22 9.08 2.70
C LYS A 36 9.13 8.24 3.37
N ILE A 37 8.26 8.87 4.17
CA ILE A 37 7.15 8.19 4.83
C ILE A 37 6.21 7.57 3.79
N TYR A 38 5.79 8.33 2.78
CA TYR A 38 4.86 7.82 1.76
C TYR A 38 5.48 6.76 0.84
N ARG A 39 6.81 6.76 0.64
CA ARG A 39 7.51 5.63 0.01
C ARG A 39 7.41 4.36 0.83
N VAL A 40 7.60 4.45 2.15
CA VAL A 40 7.44 3.29 3.04
C VAL A 40 6.00 2.79 3.02
N VAL A 41 5.01 3.68 3.09
CA VAL A 41 3.59 3.32 2.97
C VAL A 41 3.29 2.60 1.65
N SER A 42 3.81 3.13 0.54
CA SER A 42 3.67 2.52 -0.78
C SER A 42 4.29 1.11 -0.84
N LEU A 43 5.48 0.93 -0.26
CA LEU A 43 6.17 -0.36 -0.19
C LEU A 43 5.40 -1.38 0.65
N MET A 44 4.86 -0.95 1.79
CA MET A 44 4.04 -1.81 2.65
C MET A 44 2.77 -2.28 1.92
N GLY A 45 2.16 -1.42 1.09
CA GLY A 45 1.05 -1.81 0.22
C GLY A 45 1.40 -2.95 -0.74
N VAL A 46 2.57 -2.87 -1.38
CA VAL A 46 3.09 -3.93 -2.27
C VAL A 46 3.35 -5.22 -1.50
N VAL A 47 3.98 -5.13 -0.32
CA VAL A 47 4.29 -6.30 0.52
C VAL A 47 3.01 -7.03 0.95
N LEU A 48 1.97 -6.28 1.34
CA LEU A 48 0.67 -6.88 1.70
C LEU A 48 0.02 -7.59 0.51
N MET A 49 0.02 -6.95 -0.66
CA MET A 49 -0.54 -7.57 -1.87
C MET A 49 0.25 -8.82 -2.29
N ALA A 50 1.58 -8.76 -2.26
CA ALA A 50 2.42 -9.91 -2.56
C ALA A 50 2.20 -11.06 -1.57
N GLY A 51 2.11 -10.75 -0.27
CA GLY A 51 1.79 -11.73 0.76
C GLY A 51 0.42 -12.38 0.56
N ALA A 52 -0.59 -11.60 0.15
CA ALA A 52 -1.92 -12.13 -0.14
C ALA A 52 -1.93 -13.08 -1.34
N VAL A 53 -1.13 -12.79 -2.38
CA VAL A 53 -1.06 -13.60 -3.62
C VAL A 53 -0.25 -14.88 -3.43
N VAL A 54 0.76 -14.85 -2.56
CA VAL A 54 1.67 -16.00 -2.31
C VAL A 54 1.16 -16.93 -1.21
N TYR A 55 0.19 -16.48 -0.40
CA TYR A 55 -0.50 -17.28 0.63
C TYR A 55 -1.54 -18.21 0.01
#